data_AF-A0A2E3EDB1-F1
#
_entry.id   AF-A0A2E3EDB1-F1
#
_cell.length_a   1.000
_cell.length_b   1.000
_cell.length_c   1.000
_cell.angle_alpha   90.00
_cell.angle_beta   90.00
_cell.angle_gamma   90.00
#
_symmetry.space_group_name_H-M   'P 1'
#
loop_
_entity.id
_entity.type
_entity.pdbx_description
1 polymer ?
#
loop_
_entity_poly.entity_id
_entity_poly.type
_entity_poly.pdbx_seq_one_letter_code
_entity_poly.pdbx_strand_id
1 'polypeptide(L)'
;MQKSRIYNDESGDGQEILRAIRHCRVGISPESPLAFHEEETNWGDFFNGFFADKLIPHFINMSHLISQESLKTAIVEDEKFLNHLPEKLSGRLRAGSESIFDAREGARGMRSLRRLHKKAPNCSFTLAFAANSNGFNIPLANGIISYAFMEWLAGQNRQRFPLENISECEKLFMAESQQCSEKIRKVLAKHLSNSQIIA
;
A
#
# COMPACT_ATOMS: atom_id res chain seq x y z
N MET A 1 -17.38 20.26 3.73
CA MET A 1 -17.36 19.41 4.93
C MET A 1 -15.98 18.80 5.06
N GLN A 2 -15.20 19.19 6.09
CA GLN A 2 -13.98 18.47 6.45
C GLN A 2 -14.37 17.05 6.85
N LYS A 3 -13.93 16.05 6.11
CA LYS A 3 -13.98 14.66 6.59
C LYS A 3 -13.15 14.63 7.87
N SER A 4 -13.75 14.30 9.01
CA SER A 4 -13.00 14.13 10.25
C SER A 4 -11.88 13.13 10.00
N ARG A 5 -10.63 13.54 10.27
CA ARG A 5 -9.52 12.59 10.28
C ARG A 5 -9.83 11.59 11.38
N ILE A 6 -9.97 10.32 11.02
CA ILE A 6 -10.27 9.23 11.98
C ILE A 6 -9.03 8.95 12.85
N TYR A 7 -7.84 9.41 12.44
CA TYR A 7 -6.56 9.09 13.06
C TYR A 7 -5.82 10.36 13.47
N ASN A 8 -5.44 10.47 14.75
CA ASN A 8 -4.67 11.56 15.32
C ASN A 8 -3.68 10.96 16.34
N ASP A 9 -2.39 10.92 15.99
CA ASP A 9 -1.33 10.40 16.86
C ASP A 9 -0.88 11.50 17.84
N GLU A 10 -1.72 11.75 18.86
CA GLU A 10 -1.47 12.80 19.84
C GLU A 10 -0.39 12.41 20.87
N SER A 11 -0.09 11.13 21.03
CA SER A 11 0.89 10.60 21.99
C SER A 11 2.28 10.33 21.40
N GLY A 12 2.40 10.13 20.09
CA GLY A 12 3.67 9.86 19.39
C GLY A 12 4.25 8.47 19.69
N ASP A 13 3.46 7.57 20.27
CA ASP A 13 3.85 6.21 20.66
C ASP A 13 3.76 5.19 19.49
N GLY A 14 3.27 5.62 18.33
CA GLY A 14 3.12 4.79 17.14
C GLY A 14 1.88 3.87 17.13
N GLN A 15 0.99 3.97 18.12
CA GLN A 15 -0.25 3.17 18.16
C GLN A 15 -1.17 3.48 16.99
N GLU A 16 -1.27 4.75 16.58
CA GLU A 16 -2.08 5.16 15.44
C GLU A 16 -1.52 4.65 14.11
N ILE A 17 -0.20 4.53 14.00
CA ILE A 17 0.45 3.87 12.86
C ILE A 17 0.04 2.38 12.85
N LEU A 18 0.20 1.65 13.95
CA LEU A 18 -0.20 0.24 14.05
C LEU A 18 -1.69 0.04 13.75
N ARG A 19 -2.55 0.92 14.27
CA ARG A 19 -3.98 0.89 14.02
C ARG A 19 -4.31 1.08 12.55
N ALA A 20 -3.69 2.04 11.89
CA ALA A 20 -3.88 2.28 10.46
C ALA A 20 -3.36 1.12 9.60
N ILE A 21 -2.19 0.55 9.95
CA ILE A 21 -1.64 -0.63 9.28
C ILE A 21 -2.63 -1.81 9.45
N ARG A 22 -3.18 -2.05 10.65
CA ARG A 22 -4.22 -3.08 10.87
C ARG A 22 -5.45 -2.85 10.00
N HIS A 23 -6.00 -1.63 10.00
CA HIS A 23 -7.22 -1.31 9.23
C HIS A 23 -7.05 -1.51 7.73
N CYS A 24 -5.94 -1.08 7.15
CA CYS A 24 -5.69 -1.26 5.72
C CYS A 24 -5.64 -2.74 5.31
N ARG A 25 -5.08 -3.60 6.17
CA ARG A 25 -4.75 -4.99 5.83
C ARG A 25 -5.81 -6.02 6.21
N VAL A 26 -6.81 -5.69 7.02
CA VAL A 26 -7.79 -6.67 7.55
C VAL A 26 -8.22 -7.65 6.46
N GLY A 27 -8.06 -8.96 6.63
CA GLY A 27 -8.51 -9.96 5.66
C GLY A 27 -7.77 -10.01 4.30
N ILE A 28 -6.81 -9.13 4.03
CA ILE A 28 -6.01 -9.15 2.79
C ILE A 28 -4.86 -10.14 2.99
N SER A 29 -4.79 -11.17 2.15
CA SER A 29 -3.77 -12.22 2.22
C SER A 29 -3.31 -12.62 0.81
N PRO A 30 -2.32 -11.92 0.22
CA PRO A 30 -1.81 -12.23 -1.11
C PRO A 30 -1.16 -13.61 -1.13
N GLU A 31 -1.55 -14.46 -2.09
CA GLU A 31 -1.12 -15.86 -2.17
C GLU A 31 0.36 -16.07 -2.52
N SER A 32 0.96 -15.06 -3.13
CA SER A 32 2.32 -15.08 -3.62
C SER A 32 3.03 -13.76 -3.31
N PRO A 33 4.37 -13.72 -3.40
CA PRO A 33 5.13 -12.49 -3.34
C PRO A 33 4.59 -11.45 -4.32
N LEU A 34 4.52 -10.19 -3.86
CA LEU A 34 4.13 -9.05 -4.68
C LEU A 34 5.34 -8.57 -5.49
N ALA A 35 5.93 -7.42 -5.13
CA ALA A 35 7.18 -6.96 -5.71
C ALA A 35 8.40 -7.41 -4.91
N PHE A 36 8.28 -7.47 -3.58
CA PHE A 36 9.33 -8.02 -2.72
C PHE A 36 9.29 -9.55 -2.71
N HIS A 37 10.46 -10.19 -2.79
CA HIS A 37 10.66 -11.61 -2.51
C HIS A 37 12.04 -11.81 -1.88
N GLU A 38 12.08 -12.43 -0.69
CA GLU A 38 13.33 -12.57 0.08
C GLU A 38 14.42 -13.41 -0.60
N GLU A 39 14.04 -14.30 -1.52
CA GLU A 39 14.99 -15.11 -2.30
C GLU A 39 15.66 -14.31 -3.43
N GLU A 40 15.03 -13.21 -3.86
CA GLU A 40 15.50 -12.37 -4.97
C GLU A 40 16.31 -11.16 -4.44
N THR A 41 15.99 -10.65 -3.25
CA THR A 41 16.66 -9.49 -2.63
C THR A 41 16.39 -9.41 -1.13
N ASN A 42 17.23 -8.72 -0.35
CA ASN A 42 16.92 -8.45 1.06
C ASN A 42 15.97 -7.26 1.20
N TRP A 43 15.24 -7.21 2.32
CA TRP A 43 14.24 -6.18 2.58
C TRP A 43 14.82 -4.76 2.51
N GLY A 44 16.01 -4.55 3.08
CA GLY A 44 16.67 -3.25 3.10
C GLY A 44 16.94 -2.71 1.69
N ASP A 45 17.50 -3.52 0.81
CA ASP A 45 17.82 -3.13 -0.56
C ASP A 45 16.57 -2.91 -1.41
N PHE A 46 15.57 -3.80 -1.28
CA PHE A 46 14.27 -3.60 -1.93
C PHE A 46 13.60 -2.30 -1.49
N PHE A 47 13.54 -2.08 -0.18
CA PHE A 47 12.86 -0.94 0.40
C PHE A 47 13.53 0.38 -0.01
N ASN A 48 14.87 0.40 0.04
CA ASN A 48 15.67 1.57 -0.28
C ASN A 48 15.85 1.82 -1.78
N GLY A 49 15.61 0.82 -2.63
CA GLY A 49 15.63 0.92 -4.09
C GLY A 49 14.22 0.88 -4.66
N PHE A 50 13.81 -0.27 -5.20
CA PHE A 50 12.58 -0.40 -6.00
C PHE A 50 11.33 0.13 -5.30
N PHE A 51 11.15 -0.14 -3.99
CA PHE A 51 9.99 0.36 -3.27
C PHE A 51 9.98 1.89 -3.20
N ALA A 52 11.08 2.50 -2.73
CA ALA A 52 11.20 3.95 -2.61
C ALA A 52 11.16 4.68 -3.95
N ASP A 53 11.80 4.12 -4.99
CA ASP A 53 11.99 4.78 -6.28
C ASP A 53 10.82 4.59 -7.25
N LYS A 54 10.05 3.51 -7.09
CA LYS A 54 8.96 3.16 -8.03
C LYS A 54 7.61 3.02 -7.33
N LEU A 55 7.53 2.19 -6.28
CA LEU A 55 6.23 1.86 -5.67
C LEU A 55 5.65 3.00 -4.83
N ILE A 56 6.45 3.72 -4.05
CA ILE A 56 5.97 4.88 -3.28
C ILE A 56 5.46 5.99 -4.22
N PRO A 57 6.21 6.46 -5.24
CA PRO A 57 5.71 7.46 -6.17
C PRO A 57 4.43 7.04 -6.88
N HIS A 58 4.36 5.77 -7.33
CA HIS A 58 3.15 5.23 -7.95
C HIS A 58 1.96 5.23 -6.99
N PHE A 59 2.17 4.76 -5.75
CA PHE A 59 1.14 4.75 -4.71
C PHE A 59 0.61 6.15 -4.39
N ILE A 60 1.50 7.15 -4.31
CA ILE A 60 1.14 8.55 -4.08
C ILE A 60 0.29 9.07 -5.24
N ASN A 61 0.71 8.83 -6.49
CA ASN A 61 -0.04 9.24 -7.68
C ASN A 61 -1.44 8.60 -7.70
N MET A 62 -1.53 7.29 -7.45
CA MET A 62 -2.82 6.59 -7.41
C MET A 62 -3.72 7.14 -6.31
N SER A 63 -3.17 7.32 -5.11
CA SER A 63 -3.91 7.90 -3.97
C SER A 63 -4.44 9.29 -4.28
N HIS A 64 -3.65 10.12 -4.96
CA HIS A 64 -4.06 11.46 -5.40
C HIS A 64 -5.20 11.39 -6.42
N LEU A 65 -5.03 10.64 -7.50
CA LEU A 65 -6.04 10.50 -8.56
C LEU A 65 -7.36 9.93 -8.03
N ILE A 66 -7.29 8.94 -7.12
CA ILE A 66 -8.48 8.38 -6.46
C ILE A 66 -9.17 9.43 -5.58
N SER A 67 -8.40 10.24 -4.83
CA SER A 67 -8.97 11.29 -3.98
C SER A 67 -9.69 12.40 -4.78
N GLN A 68 -9.28 12.62 -6.03
CA GLN A 68 -9.90 13.54 -6.98
C GLN A 68 -11.01 12.89 -7.81
N GLU A 69 -11.47 11.68 -7.44
CA GLU A 69 -12.47 10.90 -8.17
C GLU A 69 -12.10 10.59 -9.65
N SER A 70 -10.81 10.72 -10.00
CA SER A 70 -10.27 10.55 -11.36
C SER A 70 -9.92 9.10 -11.67
N LEU A 71 -10.87 8.19 -11.43
CA LEU A 71 -10.65 6.74 -11.52
C LEU A 71 -10.19 6.27 -12.90
N LYS A 72 -10.70 6.87 -13.98
CA LYS A 72 -10.28 6.51 -15.36
C LYS A 72 -8.80 6.79 -15.56
N THR A 73 -8.33 7.97 -15.13
CA THR A 73 -6.92 8.36 -15.21
C THR A 73 -6.06 7.47 -14.34
N ALA A 74 -6.50 7.13 -13.13
CA ALA A 74 -5.78 6.21 -12.26
C ALA A 74 -5.55 4.85 -12.93
N ILE A 75 -6.58 4.28 -13.58
CA ILE A 75 -6.45 3.01 -14.32
C ILE A 75 -5.43 3.12 -15.46
N VAL A 76 -5.47 4.19 -16.26
CA VAL A 76 -4.54 4.38 -17.38
C VAL A 76 -3.10 4.52 -16.90
N GLU A 77 -2.86 5.30 -15.85
CA GLU A 77 -1.52 5.48 -15.28
C GLU A 77 -1.00 4.19 -14.61
N ASP A 78 -1.89 3.39 -14.01
CA ASP A 78 -1.56 2.07 -13.48
C ASP A 78 -1.19 1.06 -14.57
N GLU A 79 -1.93 1.03 -15.68
CA GLU A 79 -1.59 0.20 -16.83
C GLU A 79 -0.23 0.60 -17.43
N LYS A 80 0.03 1.92 -17.55
CA LYS A 80 1.36 2.39 -17.97
C LYS A 80 2.43 1.91 -17.01
N PHE A 81 2.23 2.03 -15.71
CA PHE A 81 3.20 1.56 -14.72
C PHE A 81 3.51 0.07 -14.90
N LEU A 82 2.49 -0.78 -15.01
CA LEU A 82 2.63 -2.22 -15.22
C LEU A 82 3.34 -2.56 -16.54
N ASN A 83 3.09 -1.80 -17.62
CA ASN A 83 3.74 -2.05 -18.92
C ASN A 83 5.24 -1.69 -18.94
N HIS A 84 5.73 -0.93 -17.95
CA HIS A 84 7.16 -0.62 -17.81
C HIS A 84 7.89 -1.57 -16.84
N LEU A 85 7.20 -2.53 -16.24
CA LEU A 85 7.79 -3.53 -15.36
C LEU A 85 8.02 -4.85 -16.09
N PRO A 86 8.95 -5.70 -15.63
CA PRO A 86 9.09 -7.06 -16.13
C PRO A 86 7.77 -7.84 -16.01
N GLU A 87 7.41 -8.63 -17.01
CA GLU A 87 6.11 -9.33 -17.07
C GLU A 87 5.83 -10.18 -15.83
N LYS A 88 6.85 -10.87 -15.30
CA LYS A 88 6.74 -11.65 -14.05
C LYS A 88 6.28 -10.79 -12.87
N LEU A 89 6.83 -9.58 -12.74
CA LEU A 89 6.50 -8.65 -11.67
C LEU A 89 5.10 -8.05 -11.87
N SER A 90 4.77 -7.65 -13.10
CA SER A 90 3.42 -7.17 -13.44
C SER A 90 2.37 -8.24 -13.16
N GLY A 91 2.65 -9.50 -13.50
CA GLY A 91 1.80 -10.65 -13.18
C GLY A 91 1.57 -10.81 -11.69
N ARG A 92 2.63 -10.77 -10.87
CA ARG A 92 2.52 -10.83 -9.40
C ARG A 92 1.68 -9.69 -8.82
N LEU A 93 1.90 -8.47 -9.27
CA LEU A 93 1.13 -7.31 -8.80
C LEU A 93 -0.34 -7.39 -9.20
N ARG A 94 -0.67 -7.88 -10.40
CA ARG A 94 -2.05 -8.10 -10.83
C ARG A 94 -2.73 -9.19 -9.98
N ALA A 95 -2.10 -10.35 -9.86
CA ALA A 95 -2.62 -11.47 -9.06
C ALA A 95 -2.83 -11.06 -7.59
N GLY A 96 -1.90 -10.30 -7.02
CA GLY A 96 -2.03 -9.79 -5.67
C GLY A 96 -3.30 -8.95 -5.46
N SER A 97 -3.74 -8.19 -6.46
CA SER A 97 -4.90 -7.28 -6.33
C SER A 97 -6.21 -8.02 -6.01
N GLU A 98 -6.33 -9.28 -6.44
CA GLU A 98 -7.49 -10.14 -6.15
C GLU A 98 -7.69 -10.30 -4.64
N SER A 99 -6.61 -10.47 -3.88
CA SER A 99 -6.67 -10.57 -2.41
C SER A 99 -7.28 -9.33 -1.74
N ILE A 100 -7.22 -8.16 -2.37
CA ILE A 100 -7.85 -6.93 -1.88
C ILE A 100 -9.34 -6.93 -2.20
N PHE A 101 -9.71 -7.36 -3.40
CA PHE A 101 -11.10 -7.44 -3.81
C PHE A 101 -11.87 -8.48 -2.99
N ASP A 102 -11.29 -9.65 -2.78
CA ASP A 102 -11.87 -10.74 -1.98
C ASP A 102 -12.05 -10.33 -0.52
N ALA A 103 -11.00 -9.76 0.09
CA ALA A 103 -11.05 -9.27 1.47
C ALA A 103 -12.11 -8.18 1.71
N ARG A 104 -12.61 -7.55 0.65
CA ARG A 104 -13.52 -6.40 0.71
C ARG A 104 -14.87 -6.68 0.06
N GLU A 105 -15.12 -7.93 -0.32
CA GLU A 105 -16.43 -8.36 -0.73
C GLU A 105 -17.46 -8.06 0.38
N GLY A 106 -18.58 -7.43 0.03
CA GLY A 106 -19.64 -7.10 0.98
C GLY A 106 -19.38 -5.93 1.95
N ALA A 107 -18.14 -5.47 2.15
CA ALA A 107 -17.81 -4.41 3.12
C ALA A 107 -18.52 -3.07 2.82
N ARG A 108 -19.28 -2.54 3.79
CA ARG A 108 -19.96 -1.22 3.69
C ARG A 108 -18.90 -0.11 3.61
N GLY A 109 -19.03 0.82 2.67
CA GLY A 109 -18.07 1.92 2.45
C GLY A 109 -17.10 1.74 1.27
N MET A 110 -16.98 0.54 0.72
CA MET A 110 -16.01 0.21 -0.34
C MET A 110 -16.46 0.57 -1.77
N ARG A 111 -17.22 1.66 -1.96
CA ARG A 111 -17.78 2.03 -3.27
C ARG A 111 -16.71 2.28 -4.33
N SER A 112 -15.61 2.95 -3.97
CA SER A 112 -14.51 3.23 -4.89
C SER A 112 -13.80 1.94 -5.33
N LEU A 113 -13.53 1.03 -4.39
CA LEU A 113 -12.89 -0.26 -4.68
C LEU A 113 -13.80 -1.17 -5.53
N ARG A 114 -15.11 -1.24 -5.25
CA ARG A 114 -16.06 -1.98 -6.10
C ARG A 114 -16.14 -1.42 -7.52
N ARG A 115 -16.09 -0.09 -7.67
CA ARG A 115 -16.07 0.56 -8.99
C ARG A 115 -14.76 0.27 -9.73
N LEU A 116 -13.64 0.24 -9.02
CA LEU A 116 -12.34 -0.16 -9.57
C LEU A 116 -12.39 -1.60 -10.05
N HIS A 117 -12.79 -2.55 -9.21
CA HIS A 117 -12.89 -3.98 -9.56
C HIS A 117 -13.72 -4.20 -10.85
N LYS A 118 -14.87 -3.53 -10.97
CA LYS A 118 -15.72 -3.63 -12.17
C LYS A 118 -15.09 -3.09 -13.46
N LYS A 119 -14.18 -2.12 -13.35
CA LYS A 119 -13.60 -1.42 -14.51
C LYS A 119 -12.21 -1.92 -14.89
N ALA A 120 -11.44 -2.36 -13.90
CA ALA A 120 -10.08 -2.82 -14.03
C ALA A 120 -9.84 -3.97 -13.02
N PRO A 121 -10.40 -5.16 -13.27
CA PRO A 121 -10.22 -6.31 -12.36
C PRO A 121 -8.75 -6.76 -12.29
N ASN A 122 -7.97 -6.47 -13.33
CA ASN A 122 -6.55 -6.83 -13.42
C ASN A 122 -5.63 -5.62 -13.18
N CYS A 123 -6.03 -4.68 -12.32
CA CYS A 123 -5.16 -3.57 -11.91
C CYS A 123 -4.02 -4.07 -11.02
N SER A 124 -3.01 -3.23 -10.78
CA SER A 124 -1.96 -3.57 -9.83
C SER A 124 -2.49 -3.63 -8.39
N PHE A 125 -1.81 -4.42 -7.56
CA PHE A 125 -1.97 -4.38 -6.11
C PHE A 125 -1.84 -2.95 -5.58
N THR A 126 -0.90 -2.15 -6.11
CA THR A 126 -0.68 -0.76 -5.70
C THR A 126 -1.95 0.10 -5.87
N LEU A 127 -2.60 0.04 -7.04
CA LEU A 127 -3.82 0.81 -7.30
C LEU A 127 -4.99 0.32 -6.43
N ALA A 128 -5.20 -0.99 -6.35
CA ALA A 128 -6.24 -1.57 -5.49
C ALA A 128 -6.02 -1.22 -4.01
N PHE A 129 -4.77 -1.22 -3.53
CA PHE A 129 -4.44 -0.89 -2.13
C PHE A 129 -4.58 0.61 -1.84
N ALA A 130 -4.23 1.47 -2.80
CA ALA A 130 -4.48 2.90 -2.70
C ALA A 130 -5.99 3.20 -2.64
N ALA A 131 -6.79 2.53 -3.46
CA ALA A 131 -8.25 2.66 -3.44
C ALA A 131 -8.86 2.17 -2.12
N ASN A 132 -8.34 1.07 -1.58
CA ASN A 132 -8.72 0.56 -0.26
C ASN A 132 -8.38 1.57 0.86
N SER A 133 -7.14 2.07 0.88
CA SER A 133 -6.68 3.06 1.87
C SER A 133 -7.51 4.35 1.81
N ASN A 134 -7.84 4.83 0.61
CA ASN A 134 -8.69 5.99 0.41
C ASN A 134 -10.13 5.75 0.90
N GLY A 135 -10.69 4.56 0.64
CA GLY A 135 -12.02 4.16 1.10
C GLY A 135 -12.21 4.24 2.62
N PHE A 136 -11.14 4.00 3.37
CA PHE A 136 -11.12 4.10 4.84
C PHE A 136 -10.58 5.44 5.36
N ASN A 137 -10.31 6.41 4.47
CA ASN A 137 -9.70 7.71 4.80
C ASN A 137 -8.39 7.58 5.60
N ILE A 138 -7.57 6.60 5.25
CA ILE A 138 -6.27 6.39 5.89
C ILE A 138 -5.31 7.49 5.43
N PRO A 139 -4.57 8.16 6.35
CA PRO A 139 -3.55 9.13 5.96
C PRO A 139 -2.52 8.52 5.00
N LEU A 140 -2.09 9.29 4.00
CA LEU A 140 -1.19 8.82 2.94
C LEU A 140 0.06 8.12 3.48
N ALA A 141 0.71 8.71 4.49
CA ALA A 141 1.90 8.13 5.12
C ALA A 141 1.61 6.75 5.72
N ASN A 142 0.49 6.61 6.43
CA ASN A 142 0.09 5.35 7.05
C ASN A 142 -0.34 4.32 5.99
N GLY A 143 -0.95 4.76 4.89
CA GLY A 143 -1.24 3.92 3.73
C GLY A 143 0.03 3.34 3.10
N ILE A 144 1.09 4.15 2.96
CA ILE A 144 2.39 3.70 2.44
C ILE A 144 3.08 2.74 3.41
N ILE A 145 3.08 3.03 4.72
CA ILE A 145 3.63 2.12 5.74
C ILE A 145 2.88 0.79 5.69
N SER A 146 1.56 0.83 5.60
CA SER A 146 0.76 -0.39 5.49
C SER A 146 1.01 -1.13 4.19
N TYR A 147 1.29 -0.43 3.09
CA TYR A 147 1.64 -1.07 1.83
C TYR A 147 3.02 -1.74 1.90
N ALA A 148 4.01 -1.07 2.50
CA ALA A 148 5.33 -1.64 2.77
C ALA A 148 5.21 -2.92 3.62
N PHE A 149 4.34 -2.91 4.63
CA PHE A 149 4.06 -4.11 5.40
C PHE A 149 3.49 -5.24 4.53
N MET A 150 2.56 -4.96 3.61
CA MET A 150 2.00 -5.99 2.74
C MET A 150 3.03 -6.57 1.78
N GLU A 151 3.91 -5.73 1.22
CA GLU A 151 5.05 -6.18 0.41
C GLU A 151 5.97 -7.09 1.23
N TRP A 152 6.36 -6.65 2.43
CA TRP A 152 7.18 -7.44 3.33
C TRP A 152 6.53 -8.78 3.68
N LEU A 153 5.28 -8.76 4.16
CA LEU A 153 4.55 -9.96 4.57
C LEU A 153 4.40 -10.96 3.41
N ALA A 154 4.05 -10.48 2.21
CA ALA A 154 3.85 -11.35 1.06
C ALA A 154 5.17 -11.93 0.52
N GLY A 155 6.28 -11.19 0.65
CA GLY A 155 7.58 -11.57 0.13
C GLY A 155 8.46 -12.39 1.08
N GLN A 156 8.13 -12.44 2.38
CA GLN A 156 8.68 -13.39 3.33
C GLN A 156 8.06 -14.77 3.05
N ASN A 157 8.86 -15.85 2.96
CA ASN A 157 8.29 -17.20 2.82
C ASN A 157 7.26 -17.42 3.91
N ARG A 158 6.02 -17.69 3.50
CA ARG A 158 4.86 -17.97 4.35
C ARG A 158 5.10 -19.10 5.38
N GLN A 159 6.19 -19.85 5.27
CA GLN A 159 6.60 -20.83 6.27
C GLN A 159 7.03 -20.23 7.61
N ARG A 160 7.42 -18.94 7.68
CA ARG A 160 7.92 -18.35 8.93
C ARG A 160 6.82 -17.85 9.88
N PHE A 161 5.62 -17.54 9.39
CA PHE A 161 4.61 -16.89 10.23
C PHE A 161 3.19 -17.42 9.96
N PRO A 162 2.60 -18.23 10.86
CA PRO A 162 1.16 -18.41 10.84
C PRO A 162 0.48 -17.06 11.08
N LEU A 163 -0.58 -16.77 10.31
CA LEU A 163 -1.40 -15.55 10.43
C LEU A 163 -1.90 -15.28 11.86
N GLU A 164 -1.87 -16.32 12.71
CA GLU A 164 -2.19 -16.31 14.13
C GLU A 164 -1.27 -15.40 14.97
N ASN A 165 -0.10 -14.98 14.45
CA ASN A 165 0.82 -14.07 15.17
C ASN A 165 1.13 -12.76 14.44
N ILE A 166 0.09 -12.07 13.98
CA ILE A 166 0.23 -10.77 13.30
C ILE A 166 0.93 -9.69 14.16
N SER A 167 0.80 -9.78 15.49
CA SER A 167 1.49 -8.88 16.43
C SER A 167 3.01 -9.11 16.43
N GLU A 168 3.47 -10.35 16.34
CA GLU A 168 4.88 -10.67 16.19
C GLU A 168 5.40 -10.23 14.82
N CYS A 169 4.62 -10.43 13.75
CA CYS A 169 4.95 -9.94 12.42
C CYS A 169 5.09 -8.40 12.40
N GLU A 170 4.19 -7.67 13.08
CA GLU A 170 4.28 -6.22 13.23
C GLU A 170 5.57 -5.79 13.95
N LYS A 171 5.95 -6.48 15.03
CA LYS A 171 7.18 -6.19 15.76
C LYS A 171 8.42 -6.43 14.90
N LEU A 172 8.46 -7.56 14.19
CA LEU A 172 9.57 -7.91 13.30
C LEU A 172 9.69 -6.94 12.13
N PHE A 173 8.56 -6.64 11.47
CA PHE A 173 8.51 -5.60 10.46
C PHE A 173 9.07 -4.30 11.01
N MET A 174 8.62 -3.83 12.18
CA MET A 174 9.09 -2.57 12.76
C MET A 174 10.58 -2.60 13.14
N ALA A 175 11.12 -3.74 13.59
CA ALA A 175 12.54 -3.91 13.87
C ALA A 175 13.37 -3.84 12.58
N GLU A 176 12.97 -4.55 11.53
CA GLU A 176 13.62 -4.51 10.21
C GLU A 176 13.41 -3.18 9.50
N SER A 177 12.31 -2.51 9.84
CA SER A 177 11.85 -1.24 9.28
C SER A 177 12.16 -0.06 10.20
N GLN A 178 13.13 -0.18 11.13
CA GLN A 178 13.53 0.92 12.01
C GLN A 178 13.88 2.22 11.24
N GLN A 179 14.20 2.12 9.95
CA GLN A 179 14.46 3.25 9.03
C GLN A 179 13.24 3.70 8.18
N CYS A 180 12.14 2.95 8.21
CA CYS A 180 10.99 3.08 7.31
C CYS A 180 10.19 4.36 7.57
N SER A 181 9.97 4.72 8.84
CA SER A 181 9.29 5.97 9.23
C SER A 181 10.03 7.21 8.71
N GLU A 182 11.33 7.33 8.97
CA GLU A 182 12.10 8.50 8.54
C GLU A 182 12.24 8.57 7.02
N LYS A 183 12.45 7.43 6.35
CA LYS A 183 12.62 7.43 4.90
C LYS A 183 11.32 7.66 4.15
N ILE A 184 10.20 7.10 4.62
CA ILE A 184 8.86 7.45 4.12
C ILE A 184 8.58 8.92 4.35
N ARG A 185 8.89 9.47 5.53
CA ARG A 185 8.76 10.92 5.80
C ARG A 185 9.62 11.76 4.85
N LYS A 186 10.86 11.35 4.55
CA LYS A 186 11.74 12.05 3.58
C LYS A 186 11.20 12.00 2.16
N VAL A 187 10.72 10.84 1.70
CA VAL A 187 10.12 10.67 0.36
C VAL A 187 8.82 11.48 0.25
N LEU A 188 7.98 11.44 1.28
CA LEU A 188 6.77 12.27 1.37
C LEU A 188 7.11 13.75 1.39
N ALA A 189 8.11 14.18 2.17
CA ALA A 189 8.55 15.57 2.21
C ALA A 189 9.05 16.03 0.84
N LYS A 190 9.82 15.21 0.11
CA LYS A 190 10.25 15.49 -1.27
C LYS A 190 9.06 15.60 -2.22
N HIS A 191 8.11 14.68 -2.15
CA HIS A 191 6.91 14.74 -3.00
C HIS A 191 6.01 15.93 -2.67
N LEU A 192 5.79 16.23 -1.39
CA LEU A 192 4.95 17.34 -0.94
C LEU A 192 5.62 18.71 -1.13
N SER A 193 6.96 18.80 -1.09
CA SER A 193 7.69 20.04 -1.41
C SER A 193 7.80 20.31 -2.90
N ASN A 194 7.86 19.26 -3.73
CA ASN A 194 7.79 19.38 -5.20
C ASN A 194 6.36 19.56 -5.71
N SER A 195 5.36 19.25 -4.88
CA SER A 195 3.98 19.63 -5.11
C SER A 195 3.86 21.10 -4.70
N GLN A 196 3.67 22.02 -5.65
CA GLN A 196 3.13 23.34 -5.34
C GLN A 196 1.69 23.19 -4.83
N ILE A 197 1.53 22.68 -3.61
CA ILE A 197 0.30 22.71 -2.84
C ILE A 197 0.67 23.42 -1.53
N ILE A 198 1.06 24.69 -1.68
CA ILE A 198 0.82 25.72 -0.69
C ILE A 198 -0.20 26.66 -1.33
N ALA A 199 -1.46 26.45 -0.98
CA ALA A 199 -2.51 27.46 -0.85
C ALA A 199 -3.67 26.82 -0.08
#